data_AF-A0A5B7B8L5-F1
#
_entry.id   AF-A0A5B7B8L5-F1
#
_cell.length_a   1.000
_cell.length_b   1.000
_cell.length_c   1.000
_cell.angle_alpha   90.00
_cell.angle_beta   90.00
_cell.angle_gamma   90.00
#
_symmetry.space_group_name_H-M   'P 1'
#
loop_
_entity.id
_entity.type
_entity.pdbx_description
1 polymer ?
#
loop_
_entity_poly.entity_id
_entity_poly.type
_entity_poly.pdbx_seq_one_letter_code
_entity_poly.pdbx_strand_id
1 'polypeptide(L)'
;LERRLKAAGFVPDTESVLHDLNYEDKEETLCNHSERLAIAYGLISTPPGTTLRITKNLRACMNCHAATKLISKLVGREIVVRDANRFHHFKDGFCSCGDYW
;
A
#
# COMPACT_ATOMS: atom_id res chain seq x y z
N LEU A 1 7.31 -4.70 8.23
CA LEU A 1 6.21 -5.01 7.28
C LEU A 1 6.76 -5.45 5.92
N GLU A 2 7.73 -4.73 5.36
CA GLU A 2 8.26 -5.02 4.01
C GLU A 2 8.77 -6.45 3.80
N ARG A 3 9.59 -6.98 4.72
CA ARG A 3 10.03 -8.37 4.66
C ARG A 3 8.88 -9.38 4.57
N ARG A 4 7.75 -9.10 5.24
CA ARG A 4 6.55 -9.96 5.19
C ARG A 4 5.82 -9.84 3.86
N LEU A 5 5.81 -8.66 3.25
CA LEU A 5 5.24 -8.46 1.91
C LEU A 5 6.04 -9.21 0.85
N LYS A 6 7.36 -9.04 0.84
CA LYS A 6 8.25 -9.77 -0.07
C LYS A 6 8.11 -11.29 0.10
N ALA A 7 8.08 -11.78 1.34
CA ALA A 7 7.85 -13.21 1.63
C ALA A 7 6.45 -13.71 1.19
N ALA A 8 5.46 -12.83 1.09
CA ALA A 8 4.13 -13.13 0.59
C ALA A 8 4.01 -12.99 -0.95
N GLY A 9 5.12 -12.71 -1.65
CA GLY A 9 5.17 -12.61 -3.10
C GLY A 9 4.90 -11.21 -3.67
N PHE A 10 4.98 -10.15 -2.84
CA PHE A 10 4.94 -8.78 -3.37
C PHE A 10 6.20 -8.49 -4.20
N VAL A 11 6.01 -8.13 -5.47
CA VAL A 11 7.07 -7.67 -6.37
C VAL A 11 6.77 -6.22 -6.76
N PRO A 12 7.61 -5.25 -6.36
CA PRO A 12 7.42 -3.86 -6.77
C PRO A 12 7.70 -3.68 -8.27
N ASP A 13 6.86 -2.90 -8.94
CA ASP A 13 7.09 -2.45 -10.31
C ASP A 13 8.05 -1.25 -10.29
N THR A 14 9.35 -1.53 -10.42
CA THR A 14 10.43 -0.53 -10.42
C THR A 14 10.47 0.30 -11.70
N GLU A 15 9.89 -0.18 -12.81
CA GLU A 15 9.85 0.56 -14.07
C GLU A 15 8.94 1.80 -13.98
N SER A 16 8.02 1.82 -13.00
CA SER A 16 7.22 2.99 -12.68
C SER A 16 8.03 4.16 -12.08
N VAL A 17 9.28 3.93 -11.67
CA VAL A 17 10.18 4.97 -11.15
C VAL A 17 11.04 5.52 -12.30
N LEU A 18 10.70 6.72 -12.76
CA LEU A 18 11.34 7.37 -13.92
C LEU A 18 12.74 7.95 -13.64
N HIS A 19 13.13 8.04 -12.37
CA HIS A 19 14.46 8.51 -12.00
C HIS A 19 15.49 7.42 -12.34
N ASP A 20 16.63 7.85 -12.89
CA ASP A 20 17.76 6.97 -13.19
C ASP A 20 18.49 6.62 -11.89
N LEU A 21 17.98 5.57 -11.24
CA LEU A 21 18.44 5.05 -9.97
C LEU A 21 18.72 3.55 -10.14
N ASN A 22 19.57 3.01 -9.27
CA ASN A 22 19.76 1.56 -9.22
C ASN A 22 18.45 0.86 -8.75
N TYR A 23 18.37 -0.45 -8.92
CA TYR A 23 17.17 -1.21 -8.57
C TYR A 23 16.78 -1.09 -7.09
N GLU A 24 17.77 -1.13 -6.19
CA GLU A 24 17.55 -1.07 -4.74
C GLU A 24 16.99 0.30 -4.32
N ASP A 25 17.52 1.38 -4.88
CA ASP A 25 17.06 2.75 -4.67
C ASP A 25 15.62 2.97 -5.20
N LYS A 26 15.28 2.34 -6.33
CA LYS A 26 13.90 2.37 -6.87
C LYS A 26 12.93 1.63 -5.94
N GLU A 27 13.30 0.45 -5.44
CA GLU A 27 12.50 -0.28 -4.45
C GLU A 27 12.31 0.52 -3.17
N GLU A 28 13.38 1.16 -2.67
CA GLU A 28 13.33 1.98 -1.46
C GLU A 28 12.40 3.19 -1.65
N THR A 29 12.47 3.86 -2.80
CA THR A 29 11.59 4.98 -3.14
C THR A 29 10.11 4.54 -3.09
N LEU A 30 9.79 3.41 -3.71
CA LEU A 30 8.44 2.83 -3.68
C LEU A 30 8.02 2.43 -2.27
N CYS A 31 8.96 2.01 -1.42
CA CYS A 31 8.69 1.67 -0.03
C CYS A 31 8.30 2.88 0.82
N ASN A 32 8.85 4.05 0.47
CA ASN A 32 8.71 5.29 1.21
C ASN A 32 7.55 6.18 0.74
N HIS A 33 6.69 5.68 -0.15
CA HIS A 33 5.46 6.38 -0.51
C HIS A 33 4.59 6.66 0.73
N SER A 34 3.96 7.84 0.77
CA SER A 34 3.24 8.33 1.94
C SER A 34 2.09 7.40 2.37
N GLU A 35 1.40 6.74 1.43
CA GLU A 35 0.36 5.75 1.78
C GLU A 35 0.93 4.60 2.62
N ARG A 36 2.12 4.11 2.27
CA ARG A 36 2.76 3.00 2.97
C ARG A 36 3.22 3.41 4.36
N LEU A 37 3.77 4.61 4.50
CA LEU A 37 4.15 5.18 5.79
C LEU A 37 2.92 5.40 6.68
N ALA A 38 1.82 5.93 6.12
CA ALA A 38 0.56 6.10 6.84
C ALA A 38 -0.02 4.78 7.33
N ILE A 39 0.01 3.72 6.51
CA ILE A 39 -0.40 2.38 6.93
C ILE A 39 0.51 1.86 8.04
N ALA A 40 1.83 1.95 7.87
CA ALA A 40 2.79 1.50 8.88
C ALA A 40 2.56 2.19 10.23
N TYR A 41 2.40 3.51 10.23
CA TYR A 41 2.08 4.29 11.41
C TYR A 41 0.74 3.88 12.03
N GLY A 42 -0.30 3.71 11.20
CA GLY A 42 -1.61 3.25 11.65
C GLY A 42 -1.55 1.87 12.31
N LEU A 43 -0.77 0.94 11.76
CA LEU A 43 -0.58 -0.40 12.33
C LEU A 43 0.12 -0.37 13.69
N ILE A 44 1.06 0.56 13.89
CA ILE A 44 1.78 0.74 15.16
C ILE A 44 0.91 1.44 16.21
N SER A 45 0.17 2.46 15.78
CA SER A 45 -0.53 3.38 16.69
C SER A 45 -1.94 2.94 17.08
N THR A 46 -2.46 1.86 16.50
CA THR A 46 -3.84 1.40 16.76
C THR A 46 -3.91 -0.08 17.10
N PRO A 47 -4.89 -0.51 17.93
CA PRO A 47 -5.04 -1.93 18.28
C PRO A 47 -5.26 -2.83 17.06
N PRO A 48 -4.85 -4.12 17.13
CA PRO A 48 -5.19 -5.13 16.12
C PRO A 48 -6.68 -5.16 15.79
N GLY A 49 -7.02 -5.39 14.51
CA GLY A 49 -8.41 -5.42 14.04
C GLY A 49 -9.04 -4.04 13.77
N THR A 50 -8.44 -2.94 14.23
CA THR A 50 -9.00 -1.59 13.99
C THR A 50 -9.04 -1.27 12.49
N THR A 51 -10.10 -0.68 11.95
CA THR A 51 -10.09 -0.22 10.55
C THR A 51 -9.14 0.98 10.40
N LEU A 52 -8.20 0.92 9.45
CA LEU A 52 -7.36 2.08 9.11
C LEU A 52 -8.05 2.93 8.05
N ARG A 53 -8.08 4.25 8.25
CA ARG A 53 -8.65 5.20 7.30
C ARG A 53 -7.57 6.21 6.91
N ILE A 54 -7.27 6.28 5.63
CA ILE A 54 -6.19 7.10 5.07
C ILE A 54 -6.78 7.98 3.99
N THR A 55 -6.42 9.26 4.00
CA THR A 55 -6.81 10.22 2.97
C THR A 55 -5.56 10.74 2.28
N LYS A 56 -5.58 10.77 0.95
CA LYS A 56 -4.56 11.40 0.12
C LYS A 56 -5.18 12.29 -0.94
N ASN A 57 -4.39 13.25 -1.43
CA ASN A 57 -4.80 14.20 -2.47
C ASN A 57 -4.40 13.76 -3.89
N LEU A 58 -3.55 12.74 -4.02
CA LEU A 58 -3.13 12.18 -5.31
C LEU A 58 -3.87 10.87 -5.58
N ARG A 59 -4.01 10.46 -6.84
CA ARG A 59 -4.49 9.11 -7.20
C ARG A 59 -3.58 8.05 -6.57
N ALA A 60 -4.10 6.92 -6.10
CA ALA A 60 -3.26 5.82 -5.62
C ALA A 60 -2.33 5.35 -6.75
N CYS A 61 -1.08 5.00 -6.45
CA CYS A 61 -0.22 4.38 -7.46
C CYS A 61 -0.41 2.85 -7.46
N MET A 62 -0.09 2.20 -8.58
CA MET A 62 -0.23 0.74 -8.73
C MET A 62 0.52 -0.02 -7.64
N ASN A 63 1.76 0.39 -7.34
CA ASN A 63 2.58 -0.22 -6.29
C ASN A 63 1.95 -0.12 -4.90
N CYS A 64 1.48 1.07 -4.49
CA CYS A 64 0.80 1.24 -3.21
C CYS A 64 -0.53 0.50 -3.15
N HIS A 65 -1.28 0.48 -4.25
CA HIS A 65 -2.54 -0.25 -4.33
C HIS A 65 -2.31 -1.77 -4.14
N ALA A 66 -1.35 -2.34 -4.87
CA ALA A 66 -0.98 -3.76 -4.76
C ALA A 66 -0.41 -4.11 -3.37
N ALA A 67 0.46 -3.28 -2.82
CA ALA A 67 0.98 -3.45 -1.47
C ALA A 67 -0.15 -3.41 -0.43
N THR A 68 -1.07 -2.45 -0.52
CA THR A 68 -2.16 -2.29 0.46
C THR A 68 -3.11 -3.48 0.46
N LYS A 69 -3.40 -4.06 -0.72
CA LYS A 69 -4.13 -5.34 -0.82
C LYS A 69 -3.45 -6.42 0.01
N LEU A 70 -2.18 -6.70 -0.24
CA LEU A 70 -1.44 -7.73 0.49
C LEU A 70 -1.31 -7.41 2.00
N ILE A 71 -1.10 -6.14 2.36
CA ILE A 71 -1.07 -5.72 3.76
C ILE A 71 -2.39 -6.07 4.45
N SER A 72 -3.55 -5.74 3.85
CA SER A 72 -4.87 -6.02 4.44
C SER A 72 -5.04 -7.50 4.80
N LYS A 73 -4.59 -8.40 3.92
CA LYS A 73 -4.58 -9.85 4.15
C LYS A 73 -3.62 -10.27 5.25
N LEU A 74 -2.38 -9.76 5.22
CA LEU A 74 -1.32 -10.15 6.15
C LEU A 74 -1.58 -9.69 7.60
N VAL A 75 -2.26 -8.56 7.77
CA VAL A 75 -2.55 -7.99 9.08
C VAL A 75 -3.97 -8.30 9.55
N GLY A 76 -4.84 -8.82 8.67
CA GLY A 76 -6.24 -9.12 8.97
C GLY A 76 -7.04 -7.86 9.33
N ARG A 77 -6.81 -6.75 8.62
CA ARG A 77 -7.51 -5.47 8.88
C ARG A 77 -8.06 -4.90 7.59
N GLU A 78 -9.23 -4.28 7.70
CA GLU A 78 -9.73 -3.40 6.65
C GLU A 78 -8.92 -2.11 6.62
N ILE A 79 -8.51 -1.70 5.43
CA ILE A 79 -7.84 -0.43 5.18
C ILE A 79 -8.70 0.31 4.15
N VAL A 80 -9.15 1.51 4.49
CA VAL A 80 -9.91 2.38 3.61
C VAL A 80 -9.02 3.53 3.19
N VAL A 81 -8.77 3.67 1.89
CA VAL A 81 -7.99 4.77 1.34
C VAL A 81 -8.89 5.64 0.46
N ARG A 82 -9.05 6.91 0.82
CA ARG A 82 -9.64 7.91 -0.07
C ARG A 82 -8.52 8.59 -0.83
N ASP A 83 -8.55 8.50 -2.15
CA ASP A 83 -7.61 9.19 -3.01
C ASP A 83 -8.28 10.36 -3.76
N ALA A 84 -7.61 10.93 -4.77
CA ALA A 84 -8.16 12.03 -5.56
C ALA A 84 -9.47 11.67 -6.31
N ASN A 85 -9.65 10.40 -6.65
CA ASN A 85 -10.66 9.92 -7.58
C ASN A 85 -11.78 9.13 -6.90
N ARG A 86 -11.45 8.32 -5.88
CA ARG A 86 -12.38 7.34 -5.30
C ARG A 86 -11.98 6.87 -3.90
N PHE A 87 -12.85 6.05 -3.32
CA PHE A 87 -12.56 5.26 -2.14
C PHE A 87 -12.13 3.86 -2.57
N HIS A 88 -11.08 3.37 -1.92
CA HIS A 88 -10.55 2.03 -2.03
C HIS A 88 -10.79 1.32 -0.69
N HIS A 89 -11.56 0.25 -0.69
CA HIS A 89 -11.76 -0.61 0.48
C HIS A 89 -10.93 -1.87 0.31
N PHE A 90 -9.84 -1.97 1.07
CA PHE A 90 -8.94 -3.10 1.06
C PHE A 90 -9.28 -4.07 2.17
N LYS A 91 -9.60 -5.32 1.81
CA LYS A 91 -9.93 -6.38 2.75
C LYS A 91 -9.54 -7.75 2.17
N ASP A 92 -8.92 -8.59 2.99
CA ASP A 92 -8.55 -9.98 2.66
C ASP A 92 -7.74 -10.14 1.36
N GLY A 93 -6.99 -9.12 0.96
CA GLY A 93 -6.20 -9.16 -0.28
C GLY A 93 -6.88 -8.55 -1.50
N PHE A 94 -8.11 -8.06 -1.37
CA PHE A 94 -8.90 -7.48 -2.45
C PHE A 94 -9.15 -6.01 -2.23
N CYS A 95 -9.39 -5.27 -3.31
CA CYS A 95 -9.86 -3.90 -3.28
C CYS A 95 -11.23 -3.78 -3.96
N SER A 96 -12.12 -2.98 -3.39
CA SER A 96 -13.44 -2.70 -3.97
C SER A 96 -13.40 -2.03 -5.36
N CYS A 97 -12.28 -1.45 -5.76
CA CYS A 97 -12.15 -0.77 -7.06
C CYS A 97 -11.94 -1.72 -8.24
N GLY A 98 -11.79 -3.03 -8.02
CA GLY A 98 -11.55 -4.01 -9.09
C GLY A 98 -10.20 -3.82 -9.79
N ASP A 99 -9.16 -3.46 -9.02
CA ASP A 99 -7.81 -3.16 -9.52
C ASP A 99 -7.66 -1.91 -10.38
N TYR A 100 -8.67 -1.03 -10.36
CA TYR A 100 -8.52 0.35 -10.82
C TYR A 100 -7.90 1.19 -9.68
N TRP A 101 -6.56 1.24 -9.65
CA TRP A 101 -5.77 2.08 -8.72
C TRP A 101 -6.06 3.57 -8.94
#